data_AF-A0A976LUJ8-F1
#
_entry.id   AF-A0A976LUJ8-F1
#
_cell.length_a   1.000
_cell.length_b   1.000
_cell.length_c   1.000
_cell.angle_alpha   90.00
_cell.angle_beta   90.00
_cell.angle_gamma   90.00
#
_symmetry.space_group_name_H-M   'P 1'
#
loop_
_entity.id
_entity.type
_entity.pdbx_description
1 polymer ?
#
loop_
_entity_poly.entity_id
_entity_poly.type
_entity_poly.pdbx_seq_one_letter_code
_entity_poly.pdbx_strand_id
1 'polypeptide(L)'
;MLAWAIPAGIYGGRKYQHEIFWGQTADRMVKSFAHRRPIYWYLPMLPMMLFPWLFAFPVWRAFAKLTNAINELGVRFCLAWFFPVLVAFSFISGKQPHYLLPIIPAFALLTARGWDALTSVSWIEKALPALIGVGIGALLLGLPSYNQHHYLAPWLANIPVWPGATLIIGSVFLMLGIGSDKTQYVQRVSLLGLLAICILYLGVIRSAGAAYDMRNISHYLKGLQDQNIPLANVGKYHGQFNFVGRLLKSPEEVNEGQIDAWLVQNPEGRVLMYFDKTRPLGSVVPDYQQPYRALVAGVLTESQWHAWAKQPHIPLSLEVDANE
;
A
#
# COMPACT_ATOMS: atom_id res chain seq x y z
N MET A 1 -19.43 10.17 -18.90
CA MET A 1 -17.99 10.48 -19.08
C MET A 1 -17.79 11.73 -19.94
N LEU A 2 -18.15 11.72 -21.23
CA LEU A 2 -17.86 12.85 -22.13
C LEU A 2 -18.62 14.16 -21.79
N ALA A 3 -19.81 14.05 -21.21
CA ALA A 3 -20.66 15.21 -20.88
C ALA A 3 -20.02 16.22 -19.91
N TRP A 4 -19.05 15.79 -19.08
CA TRP A 4 -18.30 16.70 -18.19
C TRP A 4 -16.86 16.92 -18.66
N ALA A 5 -16.24 15.88 -19.24
CA ALA A 5 -14.84 15.95 -19.69
C ALA A 5 -14.67 16.94 -20.86
N ILE A 6 -15.66 17.03 -21.77
CA ILE A 6 -15.61 17.96 -22.91
C ILE A 6 -15.65 19.42 -22.43
N PRO A 7 -16.64 19.86 -21.62
CA PRO A 7 -16.62 21.20 -21.05
C PRO A 7 -15.34 21.51 -20.26
N ALA A 8 -14.87 20.59 -19.40
CA ALA A 8 -13.65 20.78 -18.62
C ALA A 8 -12.41 20.98 -19.50
N GLY A 9 -12.29 20.20 -20.59
CA GLY A 9 -11.22 20.36 -21.58
C GLY A 9 -11.26 21.72 -22.28
N ILE A 10 -12.45 22.19 -22.64
CA ILE A 10 -12.65 23.51 -23.27
C ILE A 10 -12.22 24.64 -22.31
N TYR A 11 -12.64 24.58 -21.03
CA TYR A 11 -12.33 25.62 -20.05
C TYR A 11 -10.88 25.61 -19.53
N GLY A 12 -10.24 24.43 -19.43
CA GLY A 12 -8.87 24.31 -18.92
C GLY A 12 -7.78 24.67 -19.94
N GLY A 13 -8.16 24.98 -21.18
CA GLY A 13 -7.23 25.34 -22.26
C GLY A 13 -6.55 24.14 -22.91
N ARG A 14 -5.83 24.38 -24.01
CA ARG A 14 -5.28 23.33 -24.89
C ARG A 14 -4.36 22.34 -24.18
N LYS A 15 -3.54 22.82 -23.23
CA LYS A 15 -2.66 21.95 -22.43
C LYS A 15 -3.47 20.99 -21.57
N TYR A 16 -4.45 21.49 -20.82
CA TYR A 16 -5.32 20.67 -19.98
C TYR A 16 -6.18 19.70 -20.79
N GLN A 17 -6.71 20.14 -21.95
CA GLN A 17 -7.44 19.28 -22.86
C GLN A 17 -6.59 18.13 -23.40
N HIS A 18 -5.35 18.41 -23.81
CA HIS A 18 -4.42 17.36 -24.23
C HIS A 18 -4.11 16.39 -23.09
N GLU A 19 -3.87 16.90 -21.87
CA GLU A 19 -3.63 16.06 -20.71
C GLU A 19 -4.81 15.15 -20.36
N ILE A 20 -6.05 15.68 -20.32
CA ILE A 20 -7.21 14.88 -19.88
C ILE A 20 -7.63 13.82 -20.91
N PHE A 21 -7.54 14.11 -22.20
CA PHE A 21 -7.95 13.19 -23.26
C PHE A 21 -6.80 12.32 -23.78
N TRP A 22 -5.56 12.82 -23.78
CA TRP A 22 -4.42 12.17 -24.41
C TRP A 22 -3.32 11.79 -23.40
N GLY A 23 -2.80 12.75 -22.62
CA GLY A 23 -1.70 12.50 -21.66
C GLY A 23 -2.04 11.53 -20.52
N GLN A 24 -3.25 11.59 -19.98
CA GLN A 24 -3.69 10.70 -18.89
C GLN A 24 -4.27 9.37 -19.38
N THR A 25 -4.69 9.26 -20.64
CA THR A 25 -5.37 8.07 -21.19
C THR A 25 -4.48 7.29 -22.15
N ALA A 26 -3.84 7.93 -23.12
CA ALA A 26 -3.01 7.26 -24.13
C ALA A 26 -1.59 6.98 -23.62
N ASP A 27 -0.92 7.98 -23.02
CA ASP A 27 0.47 7.79 -22.55
C ASP A 27 0.55 6.86 -21.33
N ARG A 28 -0.43 6.91 -20.41
CA ARG A 28 -0.51 5.94 -19.29
C ARG A 28 -0.81 4.51 -19.72
N MET A 29 -1.45 4.30 -20.88
CA MET A 29 -1.74 2.95 -21.38
C MET A 29 -0.53 2.32 -22.08
N VAL A 30 0.21 3.11 -22.88
CA VAL A 30 1.28 2.60 -23.76
C VAL A 30 2.68 2.72 -23.14
N LYS A 31 2.96 3.79 -22.38
CA LYS A 31 4.25 4.03 -21.69
C LYS A 31 4.00 4.76 -20.37
N SER A 32 3.43 4.08 -19.37
CA SER A 32 3.26 4.73 -18.07
C SER A 32 4.61 5.14 -17.49
N PHE A 33 4.84 6.45 -17.34
CA PHE A 33 6.01 7.03 -16.66
C PHE A 33 6.12 6.58 -15.18
N ALA A 34 5.06 6.03 -14.59
CA ALA A 34 5.06 5.49 -13.23
C ALA A 34 4.31 4.14 -13.15
N HIS A 35 4.81 3.20 -12.35
CA HIS A 35 4.23 1.85 -12.11
C HIS A 35 4.21 0.92 -13.33
N ARG A 36 5.22 0.97 -14.20
CA ARG A 36 5.38 0.00 -15.28
C ARG A 36 5.60 -1.39 -14.69
N ARG A 37 4.69 -2.33 -14.97
CA ARG A 37 4.73 -3.70 -14.43
C ARG A 37 4.55 -4.74 -15.54
N PRO A 38 5.19 -5.92 -15.43
CA PRO A 38 5.07 -6.98 -16.44
C PRO A 38 3.61 -7.47 -16.56
N ILE A 39 3.28 -8.13 -17.68
CA ILE A 39 1.93 -8.61 -17.96
C ILE A 39 1.40 -9.56 -16.87
N TYR A 40 2.28 -10.35 -16.26
CA TYR A 40 1.95 -11.31 -15.21
C TYR A 40 1.88 -10.70 -13.80
N TRP A 41 2.00 -9.38 -13.63
CA TRP A 41 2.14 -8.75 -12.31
C TRP A 41 0.98 -9.01 -11.33
N TYR A 42 -0.24 -9.19 -11.83
CA TYR A 42 -1.36 -9.55 -10.96
C TYR A 42 -1.22 -10.95 -10.35
N LEU A 43 -0.56 -11.90 -11.03
CA LEU A 43 -0.40 -13.28 -10.58
C LEU A 43 0.29 -13.39 -9.20
N PRO A 44 1.48 -12.82 -8.96
CA PRO A 44 2.11 -12.84 -7.64
C PRO A 44 1.36 -11.98 -6.60
N MET A 45 0.46 -11.08 -7.02
CA MET A 45 -0.36 -10.28 -6.11
C MET A 45 -1.65 -11.00 -5.67
N LEU A 46 -2.10 -12.04 -6.39
CA LEU A 46 -3.32 -12.79 -6.06
C LEU A 46 -3.36 -13.30 -4.61
N PRO A 47 -2.26 -13.83 -4.01
CA PRO A 47 -2.28 -14.26 -2.61
C PRO A 47 -2.70 -13.16 -1.64
N MET A 48 -2.24 -11.92 -1.88
CA MET A 48 -2.61 -10.78 -1.05
C MET A 48 -4.02 -10.27 -1.36
N MET A 49 -4.38 -10.19 -2.65
CA MET A 49 -5.64 -9.62 -3.11
C MET A 49 -6.85 -10.51 -2.83
N LEU A 50 -6.66 -11.83 -2.89
CA LEU A 50 -7.74 -12.82 -2.84
C LEU A 50 -7.69 -13.69 -1.58
N PHE A 51 -6.79 -13.45 -0.61
CA PHE A 51 -6.88 -14.17 0.67
C PHE A 51 -8.23 -13.87 1.35
N PRO A 52 -8.95 -14.88 1.88
CA PRO A 52 -8.62 -16.31 1.92
C PRO A 52 -9.11 -17.12 0.71
N TRP A 53 -9.92 -16.51 -0.16
CA TRP A 53 -10.57 -17.13 -1.33
C TRP A 53 -9.63 -17.82 -2.32
N LEU A 54 -8.41 -17.31 -2.52
CA LEU A 54 -7.41 -17.97 -3.37
C LEU A 54 -7.10 -19.39 -2.87
N PHE A 55 -7.06 -19.57 -1.55
CA PHE A 55 -6.70 -20.83 -0.89
C PHE A 55 -7.93 -21.68 -0.56
N ALA A 56 -9.13 -21.13 -0.75
CA ALA A 56 -10.39 -21.86 -0.61
C ALA A 56 -10.65 -22.69 -1.88
N PHE A 57 -9.99 -23.85 -2.01
CA PHE A 57 -10.03 -24.69 -3.21
C PHE A 57 -11.44 -25.03 -3.77
N PRO A 58 -12.50 -25.16 -2.94
CA PRO A 58 -13.87 -25.29 -3.44
C PRO A 58 -14.32 -24.14 -4.36
N VAL A 59 -13.76 -22.92 -4.23
CA VAL A 59 -14.01 -21.78 -5.13
C VAL A 59 -13.56 -22.11 -6.56
N TRP A 60 -12.40 -22.75 -6.72
CA TRP A 60 -11.89 -23.16 -8.02
C TRP A 60 -12.64 -24.36 -8.58
N ARG A 61 -13.08 -25.29 -7.73
CA ARG A 61 -14.00 -26.37 -8.14
C ARG A 61 -15.33 -25.83 -8.61
N ALA A 62 -15.91 -24.86 -7.88
CA ALA A 62 -17.12 -24.16 -8.29
C ALA A 62 -16.92 -23.50 -9.65
N PHE A 63 -15.81 -22.78 -9.83
CA PHE A 63 -15.47 -22.18 -11.13
C PHE A 63 -15.34 -23.23 -12.24
N ALA A 64 -14.72 -24.38 -11.98
CA ALA A 64 -14.62 -25.48 -12.94
C ALA A 64 -15.98 -26.10 -13.31
N LYS A 65 -16.98 -26.06 -12.41
CA LYS A 65 -18.35 -26.52 -12.67
C LYS A 65 -19.15 -25.60 -13.60
N LEU A 66 -18.64 -24.40 -13.90
CA LEU A 66 -19.28 -23.48 -14.86
C LEU A 66 -19.38 -24.04 -16.27
N THR A 67 -18.55 -25.02 -16.63
CA THR A 67 -18.63 -25.73 -17.92
C THR A 67 -20.02 -26.34 -18.13
N ASN A 68 -20.67 -26.82 -17.06
CA ASN A 68 -22.02 -27.38 -17.12
C ASN A 68 -23.11 -26.30 -17.30
N ALA A 69 -22.80 -25.04 -17.03
CA ALA A 69 -23.72 -23.90 -17.07
C ALA A 69 -23.34 -22.89 -18.17
N ILE A 70 -22.44 -23.24 -19.09
CA ILE A 70 -21.88 -22.31 -20.08
C ILE A 70 -22.95 -21.77 -21.06
N ASN A 71 -24.05 -22.50 -21.23
CA ASN A 71 -25.15 -22.09 -22.10
C ASN A 71 -26.09 -21.07 -21.43
N GLU A 72 -25.96 -20.84 -20.13
CA GLU A 72 -26.77 -19.85 -19.42
C GLU A 72 -26.33 -18.43 -19.78
N LEU A 73 -27.30 -17.57 -20.11
CA LEU A 73 -27.04 -16.19 -20.50
C LEU A 73 -26.25 -15.42 -19.43
N GLY A 74 -26.62 -15.59 -18.15
CA GLY A 74 -25.96 -14.92 -17.03
C GLY A 74 -24.49 -15.33 -16.87
N VAL A 75 -24.16 -16.60 -17.08
CA VAL A 75 -22.78 -17.10 -17.04
C VAL A 75 -21.98 -16.50 -18.19
N ARG A 76 -22.50 -16.54 -19.43
CA ARG A 76 -21.83 -15.96 -20.61
C ARG A 76 -21.59 -14.46 -20.45
N PHE A 77 -22.58 -13.73 -19.92
CA PHE A 77 -22.45 -12.31 -19.62
C PHE A 77 -21.33 -12.04 -18.61
N CYS A 78 -21.31 -12.77 -17.49
CA CYS A 78 -20.27 -12.58 -16.47
C CYS A 78 -18.87 -12.96 -16.99
N LEU A 79 -18.75 -13.98 -17.84
CA LEU A 79 -17.48 -14.35 -18.49
C LEU A 79 -17.01 -13.26 -19.46
N ALA A 80 -17.93 -12.70 -20.26
CA ALA A 80 -17.66 -11.59 -21.18
C ALA A 80 -17.37 -10.26 -20.45
N TRP A 81 -17.73 -10.14 -19.18
CA TRP A 81 -17.30 -9.06 -18.31
C TRP A 81 -15.92 -9.34 -17.71
N PHE A 82 -15.75 -10.49 -17.04
CA PHE A 82 -14.56 -10.82 -16.27
C PHE A 82 -13.30 -10.90 -17.13
N PHE A 83 -13.31 -11.73 -18.19
CA PHE A 83 -12.11 -12.03 -18.96
C PHE A 83 -11.59 -10.85 -19.78
N PRO A 84 -12.43 -10.13 -20.58
CA PRO A 84 -11.94 -9.00 -21.36
C PRO A 84 -11.33 -7.89 -20.49
N VAL A 85 -11.94 -7.61 -19.33
CA VAL A 85 -11.43 -6.59 -18.40
C VAL A 85 -10.13 -7.04 -17.75
N LEU A 86 -10.03 -8.29 -17.28
CA LEU A 86 -8.79 -8.86 -16.74
C LEU A 86 -7.65 -8.81 -17.77
N VAL A 87 -7.93 -9.23 -19.00
CA VAL A 87 -6.97 -9.23 -20.11
C VAL A 87 -6.53 -7.79 -20.41
N ALA A 88 -7.46 -6.86 -20.61
CA ALA A 88 -7.15 -5.46 -20.90
C ALA A 88 -6.25 -4.85 -19.82
N PHE A 89 -6.60 -4.99 -18.54
CA PHE A 89 -5.78 -4.47 -17.44
C PHE A 89 -4.42 -5.18 -17.28
N SER A 90 -4.30 -6.43 -17.73
CA SER A 90 -3.01 -7.13 -17.75
C SER A 90 -2.08 -6.58 -18.84
N PHE A 91 -2.63 -6.14 -19.98
CA PHE A 91 -1.85 -5.53 -21.06
C PHE A 91 -1.50 -4.05 -20.82
N ILE A 92 -2.29 -3.31 -20.02
CA ILE A 92 -1.99 -1.91 -19.67
C ILE A 92 -0.68 -1.82 -18.88
N SER A 93 0.23 -0.92 -19.29
CA SER A 93 1.58 -0.81 -18.71
C SER A 93 1.58 -0.42 -17.23
N GLY A 94 0.79 0.60 -16.85
CA GLY A 94 0.59 0.99 -15.46
C GLY A 94 -0.39 0.05 -14.74
N LYS A 95 0.05 -0.60 -13.66
CA LYS A 95 -0.81 -1.55 -12.90
C LYS A 95 -0.85 -1.23 -11.43
N GLN A 96 -2.05 -1.27 -10.85
CA GLN A 96 -2.28 -1.17 -9.40
C GLN A 96 -3.32 -2.22 -8.96
N PRO A 97 -3.27 -2.70 -7.70
CA PRO A 97 -4.16 -3.78 -7.26
C PRO A 97 -5.65 -3.44 -7.40
N HIS A 98 -6.01 -2.18 -7.16
CA HIS A 98 -7.40 -1.72 -7.17
C HIS A 98 -8.02 -1.66 -8.58
N TYR A 99 -7.22 -1.75 -9.66
CA TYR A 99 -7.74 -1.77 -11.03
C TYR A 99 -8.59 -3.00 -11.33
N LEU A 100 -8.41 -4.09 -10.57
CA LEU A 100 -9.24 -5.30 -10.71
C LEU A 100 -10.50 -5.29 -9.84
N LEU A 101 -10.75 -4.24 -9.04
CA LEU A 101 -12.00 -4.15 -8.27
C LEU A 101 -13.28 -4.30 -9.12
N PRO A 102 -13.35 -3.73 -10.34
CA PRO A 102 -14.55 -3.85 -11.18
C PRO A 102 -14.88 -5.28 -11.63
N ILE A 103 -13.93 -6.23 -11.61
CA ILE A 103 -14.19 -7.62 -12.02
C ILE A 103 -14.55 -8.54 -10.85
N ILE A 104 -14.40 -8.08 -9.60
CA ILE A 104 -14.74 -8.86 -8.41
C ILE A 104 -16.21 -9.28 -8.36
N PRO A 105 -17.21 -8.43 -8.71
CA PRO A 105 -18.61 -8.85 -8.75
C PRO A 105 -18.85 -9.98 -9.76
N ALA A 106 -18.27 -9.89 -10.95
CA ALA A 106 -18.39 -10.95 -11.96
C ALA A 106 -17.81 -12.28 -11.47
N PHE A 107 -16.62 -12.22 -10.83
CA PHE A 107 -16.02 -13.39 -10.20
C PHE A 107 -16.93 -14.00 -9.13
N ALA A 108 -17.48 -13.18 -8.23
CA ALA A 108 -18.35 -13.65 -7.16
C ALA A 108 -19.63 -14.33 -7.69
N LEU A 109 -20.27 -13.76 -8.72
CA LEU A 109 -21.46 -14.34 -9.36
C LEU A 109 -21.16 -15.69 -10.04
N LEU A 110 -20.05 -15.75 -10.78
CA LEU A 110 -19.59 -16.99 -11.42
C LEU A 110 -19.28 -18.07 -10.37
N THR A 111 -18.53 -17.73 -9.32
CA THR A 111 -18.25 -18.65 -8.22
C THR A 111 -19.54 -19.12 -7.54
N ALA A 112 -20.48 -18.22 -7.24
CA ALA A 112 -21.75 -18.58 -6.60
C ALA A 112 -22.59 -19.54 -7.46
N ARG A 113 -22.69 -19.29 -8.77
CA ARG A 113 -23.40 -20.19 -9.69
C ARG A 113 -22.77 -21.58 -9.74
N GLY A 114 -21.44 -21.65 -9.80
CA GLY A 114 -20.70 -22.91 -9.77
C GLY A 114 -20.76 -23.62 -8.42
N TRP A 115 -20.89 -22.86 -7.32
CA TRP A 115 -20.97 -23.36 -5.95
C TRP A 115 -22.22 -24.20 -5.72
N ASP A 116 -23.33 -23.85 -6.36
CA ASP A 116 -24.58 -24.57 -6.24
C ASP A 116 -24.45 -26.04 -6.69
N ALA A 117 -23.60 -26.29 -7.69
CA ALA A 117 -23.30 -27.64 -8.19
C ALA A 117 -22.35 -28.46 -7.29
N LEU A 118 -21.85 -27.90 -6.18
CA LEU A 118 -21.05 -28.63 -5.21
C LEU A 118 -21.94 -29.40 -4.23
N THR A 119 -21.51 -30.60 -3.86
CA THR A 119 -22.21 -31.47 -2.90
C THR A 119 -21.59 -31.39 -1.50
N SER A 120 -20.27 -31.41 -1.40
CA SER A 120 -19.55 -31.38 -0.12
C SER A 120 -18.15 -30.81 -0.25
N VAL A 121 -17.59 -30.43 0.91
CA VAL A 121 -16.21 -29.97 1.06
C VAL A 121 -15.40 -31.00 1.87
N SER A 122 -14.20 -31.31 1.38
CA SER A 122 -13.27 -32.25 2.01
C SER A 122 -12.45 -31.60 3.12
N TRP A 123 -11.73 -32.42 3.91
CA TRP A 123 -10.90 -31.92 5.01
C TRP A 123 -9.68 -31.11 4.53
N ILE A 124 -9.07 -31.51 3.41
CA ILE A 124 -7.88 -30.84 2.83
C ILE A 124 -8.24 -29.40 2.42
N GLU A 125 -9.43 -29.23 1.84
CA GLU A 125 -9.97 -27.93 1.41
C GLU A 125 -10.25 -26.97 2.57
N LYS A 126 -10.43 -27.52 3.78
CA LYS A 126 -10.54 -26.75 5.03
C LYS A 126 -9.16 -26.44 5.62
N ALA A 127 -8.25 -27.41 5.59
CA ALA A 127 -6.91 -27.27 6.14
C ALA A 127 -6.09 -26.19 5.42
N LEU A 128 -6.21 -26.04 4.10
CA LEU A 128 -5.36 -25.11 3.35
C LEU A 128 -5.55 -23.63 3.74
N PRO A 129 -6.78 -23.03 3.75
CA PRO A 129 -6.97 -21.68 4.27
C PRO A 129 -6.52 -21.52 5.72
N ALA A 130 -6.72 -22.56 6.55
CA ALA A 130 -6.28 -22.57 7.94
C ALA A 130 -4.76 -22.48 8.05
N LEU A 131 -4.02 -23.30 7.30
CA LEU A 131 -2.56 -23.33 7.27
C LEU A 131 -1.99 -21.99 6.81
N ILE A 132 -2.57 -21.38 5.78
CA ILE A 132 -2.12 -20.06 5.31
C ILE A 132 -2.42 -18.99 6.37
N GLY A 133 -3.61 -18.99 6.97
CA GLY A 133 -3.95 -18.06 8.05
C GLY A 133 -3.04 -18.22 9.29
N VAL A 134 -2.71 -19.46 9.66
CA VAL A 134 -1.72 -19.78 10.70
C VAL A 134 -0.33 -19.28 10.30
N GLY A 135 0.10 -19.48 9.05
CA GLY A 135 1.38 -18.99 8.54
C GLY A 135 1.49 -17.47 8.60
N ILE A 136 0.44 -16.75 8.19
CA ILE A 136 0.37 -15.29 8.30
C ILE A 136 0.39 -14.87 9.78
N GLY A 137 -0.37 -15.54 10.64
CA GLY A 137 -0.38 -15.24 12.07
C GLY A 137 0.98 -15.50 12.74
N ALA A 138 1.67 -16.58 12.38
CA ALA A 138 3.02 -16.88 12.85
C ALA A 138 4.05 -15.86 12.35
N LEU A 139 3.93 -15.41 11.09
CA LEU A 139 4.74 -14.32 10.55
C LEU A 139 4.52 -13.04 11.38
N LEU A 140 3.25 -12.67 11.65
CA LEU A 140 2.93 -11.49 12.47
C LEU A 140 3.52 -11.58 13.89
N LEU A 141 3.51 -12.78 14.50
CA LEU A 141 4.14 -13.01 15.81
C LEU A 141 5.66 -12.86 15.76
N GLY A 142 6.31 -13.34 14.70
CA GLY A 142 7.77 -13.29 14.54
C GLY A 142 8.32 -11.95 14.04
N LEU A 143 7.48 -11.11 13.42
CA LEU A 143 7.90 -9.85 12.79
C LEU A 143 8.63 -8.90 13.74
N PRO A 144 8.16 -8.63 14.98
CA PRO A 144 8.88 -7.74 15.90
C PRO A 144 10.29 -8.25 16.22
N SER A 145 10.44 -9.55 16.51
CA SER A 145 11.74 -10.18 16.81
C SER A 145 12.66 -10.20 15.59
N TYR A 146 12.11 -10.45 14.39
CA TYR A 146 12.87 -10.38 13.15
C TYR A 146 13.37 -8.96 12.86
N ASN A 147 12.53 -7.94 13.08
CA ASN A 147 12.88 -6.54 12.92
C ASN A 147 14.01 -6.10 13.87
N GLN A 148 14.10 -6.65 15.08
CA GLN A 148 15.20 -6.35 16.00
C GLN A 148 16.57 -6.77 15.44
N HIS A 149 16.64 -7.87 14.67
CA HIS A 149 17.89 -8.37 14.11
C HIS A 149 18.22 -7.75 12.74
N HIS A 150 17.22 -7.53 11.90
CA HIS A 150 17.42 -7.09 10.51
C HIS A 150 17.09 -5.63 10.23
N TYR A 151 16.43 -4.93 11.15
CA TYR A 151 15.94 -3.55 11.03
C TYR A 151 15.25 -3.28 9.68
N LEU A 152 13.93 -3.53 9.63
CA LEU A 152 13.11 -3.28 8.46
C LEU A 152 12.40 -1.92 8.53
N ALA A 153 11.77 -1.62 9.68
CA ALA A 153 11.11 -0.33 9.92
C ALA A 153 10.92 -0.08 11.43
N PRO A 154 10.91 1.19 11.89
CA PRO A 154 10.76 1.51 13.31
C PRO A 154 9.45 0.98 13.92
N TRP A 155 8.35 1.07 13.19
CA TRP A 155 7.01 0.72 13.70
C TRP A 155 6.75 -0.79 13.81
N LEU A 156 7.54 -1.63 13.12
CA LEU A 156 7.39 -3.09 13.18
C LEU A 156 7.68 -3.66 14.57
N ALA A 157 8.58 -3.02 15.32
CA ALA A 157 8.86 -3.39 16.71
C ALA A 157 7.64 -3.21 17.64
N ASN A 158 6.67 -2.38 17.22
CA ASN A 158 5.49 -2.03 18.00
C ASN A 158 4.23 -2.80 17.56
N ILE A 159 4.36 -3.82 16.69
CA ILE A 159 3.24 -4.71 16.39
C ILE A 159 3.00 -5.59 17.62
N PRO A 160 1.81 -5.55 18.25
CA PRO A 160 1.51 -6.41 19.39
C PRO A 160 1.47 -7.89 18.98
N VAL A 161 1.56 -8.81 19.94
CA VAL A 161 1.47 -10.25 19.67
C VAL A 161 0.03 -10.73 19.43
N TRP A 162 -0.96 -10.03 19.98
CA TRP A 162 -2.36 -10.44 19.91
C TRP A 162 -2.93 -10.60 18.47
N PRO A 163 -2.58 -9.79 17.45
CA PRO A 163 -3.11 -9.93 16.10
C PRO A 163 -2.68 -11.26 15.48
N GLY A 164 -1.40 -11.64 15.65
CA GLY A 164 -0.88 -12.91 15.17
C GLY A 164 -1.51 -14.11 15.90
N ALA A 165 -1.58 -14.06 17.24
CA ALA A 165 -2.20 -15.11 18.04
C ALA A 165 -3.70 -15.29 17.70
N THR A 166 -4.44 -14.19 17.57
CA THR A 166 -5.87 -14.21 17.21
C THR A 166 -6.09 -14.77 15.81
N LEU A 167 -5.22 -14.43 14.85
CA LEU A 167 -5.32 -14.98 13.50
C LEU A 167 -5.03 -16.49 13.49
N ILE A 168 -4.05 -16.98 14.26
CA ILE A 168 -3.77 -18.42 14.38
C ILE A 168 -4.99 -19.15 14.97
N ILE A 169 -5.45 -18.71 16.14
CA ILE A 169 -6.56 -19.34 16.85
C ILE A 169 -7.83 -19.28 16.00
N GLY A 170 -8.14 -18.12 15.42
CA GLY A 170 -9.29 -17.92 14.55
C GLY A 170 -9.22 -18.78 13.28
N SER A 171 -8.05 -18.91 12.66
CA SER A 171 -7.85 -19.76 11.47
C SER A 171 -8.13 -21.24 11.77
N VAL A 172 -7.60 -21.75 12.89
CA VAL A 172 -7.84 -23.13 13.35
C VAL A 172 -9.31 -23.34 13.72
N PHE A 173 -9.87 -22.46 14.55
CA PHE A 173 -11.24 -22.58 15.04
C PHE A 173 -12.29 -22.48 13.92
N LEU A 174 -12.14 -21.47 13.04
CA LEU A 174 -13.07 -21.26 11.94
C LEU A 174 -13.01 -22.40 10.94
N MET A 175 -11.83 -22.90 10.58
CA MET A 175 -11.71 -23.85 9.47
C MET A 175 -11.73 -25.33 9.87
N LEU A 176 -11.20 -25.72 11.03
CA LEU A 176 -11.11 -27.13 11.41
C LEU A 176 -12.32 -27.65 12.19
N GLY A 177 -13.14 -26.75 12.76
CA GLY A 177 -14.39 -27.11 13.46
C GLY A 177 -15.62 -27.26 12.56
N ILE A 178 -15.43 -27.44 11.25
CA ILE A 178 -16.53 -27.55 10.26
C ILE A 178 -16.77 -29.01 9.90
N GLY A 179 -18.04 -29.40 9.79
CA GLY A 179 -18.44 -30.61 9.05
C GLY A 179 -18.13 -30.51 7.55
N SER A 180 -18.84 -31.29 6.73
CA SER A 180 -18.65 -31.30 5.26
C SER A 180 -19.62 -30.37 4.50
N ASP A 181 -20.38 -29.55 5.24
CA ASP A 181 -21.42 -28.67 4.71
C ASP A 181 -20.84 -27.48 3.93
N LYS A 182 -21.29 -27.31 2.68
CA LYS A 182 -20.79 -26.27 1.78
C LYS A 182 -21.20 -24.86 2.21
N THR A 183 -22.34 -24.71 2.87
CA THR A 183 -22.85 -23.39 3.29
C THR A 183 -22.06 -22.87 4.48
N GLN A 184 -21.83 -23.70 5.50
CA GLN A 184 -20.98 -23.38 6.64
C GLN A 184 -19.55 -23.07 6.21
N TYR A 185 -19.03 -23.77 5.20
CA TYR A 185 -17.70 -23.49 4.67
C TYR A 185 -17.59 -22.05 4.12
N VAL A 186 -18.51 -21.61 3.25
CA VAL A 186 -18.48 -20.25 2.70
C VAL A 186 -18.60 -19.20 3.80
N GLN A 187 -19.50 -19.40 4.77
CA GLN A 187 -19.67 -18.50 5.89
C GLN A 187 -18.38 -18.35 6.70
N ARG A 188 -17.72 -19.46 7.04
CA ARG A 188 -16.51 -19.45 7.86
C ARG A 188 -15.27 -18.96 7.12
N VAL A 189 -15.13 -19.23 5.83
CA VAL A 189 -14.09 -18.61 4.97
C VAL A 189 -14.32 -17.10 4.87
N SER A 190 -15.56 -16.64 4.75
CA SER A 190 -15.89 -15.20 4.78
C SER A 190 -15.51 -14.57 6.11
N LEU A 191 -15.84 -15.22 7.23
CA LEU A 191 -15.45 -14.78 8.58
C LEU A 191 -13.93 -14.75 8.76
N LEU A 192 -13.20 -15.70 8.18
CA LEU A 192 -11.73 -15.70 8.20
C LEU A 192 -11.17 -14.49 7.44
N GLY A 193 -11.74 -14.16 6.29
CA GLY A 193 -11.35 -12.96 5.55
C GLY A 193 -11.63 -11.67 6.32
N LEU A 194 -12.82 -11.57 6.94
CA LEU A 194 -13.17 -10.46 7.81
C LEU A 194 -12.21 -10.35 9.00
N LEU A 195 -11.91 -11.46 9.66
CA LEU A 195 -10.94 -11.53 10.75
C LEU A 195 -9.58 -11.00 10.29
N ALA A 196 -9.05 -11.48 9.16
CA ALA A 196 -7.77 -11.02 8.63
C ALA A 196 -7.74 -9.52 8.34
N ILE A 197 -8.82 -8.95 7.80
CA ILE A 197 -8.96 -7.50 7.60
C ILE A 197 -8.98 -6.77 8.95
N CYS A 198 -9.73 -7.25 9.94
CA CYS A 198 -9.74 -6.66 11.28
C CYS A 198 -8.34 -6.69 11.93
N ILE A 199 -7.63 -7.82 11.84
CA ILE A 199 -6.25 -7.97 12.32
C ILE A 199 -5.30 -6.99 11.61
N LEU A 200 -5.43 -6.84 10.29
CA LEU A 200 -4.65 -5.87 9.52
C LEU A 200 -4.89 -4.44 10.01
N TYR A 201 -6.14 -4.01 10.19
CA TYR A 201 -6.46 -2.64 10.60
C TYR A 201 -6.12 -2.36 12.07
N LEU A 202 -6.56 -3.23 12.98
CA LEU A 202 -6.46 -3.03 14.42
C LEU A 202 -5.07 -3.35 14.97
N GLY A 203 -4.33 -4.27 14.33
CA GLY A 203 -2.96 -4.63 14.69
C GLY A 203 -1.94 -3.85 13.87
N VAL A 204 -1.82 -4.15 12.58
CA VAL A 204 -0.71 -3.68 11.74
C VAL A 204 -0.83 -2.19 11.41
N ILE A 205 -1.95 -1.76 10.83
CA ILE A 205 -2.16 -0.36 10.40
C ILE A 205 -2.17 0.56 11.61
N ARG A 206 -2.77 0.14 12.72
CA ARG A 206 -2.73 0.90 13.97
C ARG A 206 -1.29 1.13 14.48
N SER A 207 -0.45 0.10 14.48
CA SER A 207 0.96 0.23 14.88
C SER A 207 1.79 1.04 13.88
N ALA A 208 1.50 0.90 12.59
CA ALA A 208 2.13 1.70 11.53
C ALA A 208 1.64 3.16 11.51
N GLY A 209 0.49 3.46 12.14
CA GLY A 209 -0.23 4.72 11.98
C GLY A 209 0.64 5.97 12.18
N ALA A 210 1.45 5.99 13.23
CA ALA A 210 2.35 7.12 13.51
C ALA A 210 3.39 7.36 12.39
N ALA A 211 3.78 6.32 11.65
CA ALA A 211 4.71 6.43 10.54
C ALA A 211 4.09 6.97 9.24
N TYR A 212 2.77 6.94 9.12
CA TYR A 212 2.03 7.42 7.95
C TYR A 212 1.15 8.64 8.25
N ASP A 213 0.95 8.97 9.52
CA ASP A 213 0.23 10.16 9.96
C ASP A 213 1.11 11.42 9.86
N MET A 214 0.80 12.25 8.87
CA MET A 214 1.55 13.48 8.60
C MET A 214 1.01 14.68 9.37
N ARG A 215 -0.05 14.55 10.17
CA ARG A 215 -0.69 15.70 10.85
C ARG A 215 0.27 16.44 11.78
N ASN A 216 0.95 15.71 12.67
CA ASN A 216 1.81 16.33 13.68
C ASN A 216 2.98 17.10 13.06
N ILE A 217 3.76 16.46 12.19
CA ILE A 217 4.87 17.13 11.49
C ILE A 217 4.37 18.27 10.60
N SER A 218 3.23 18.13 9.93
CA SER A 218 2.72 19.20 9.06
C SER A 218 2.28 20.43 9.87
N HIS A 219 1.65 20.23 11.04
CA HIS A 219 1.31 21.33 11.95
C HIS A 219 2.56 21.95 12.57
N TYR A 220 3.57 21.14 12.89
CA TYR A 220 4.87 21.63 13.35
C TYR A 220 5.54 22.55 12.31
N LEU A 221 5.66 22.08 11.07
CA LEU A 221 6.20 22.85 9.95
C LEU A 221 5.37 24.11 9.67
N LYS A 222 4.05 24.04 9.82
CA LYS A 222 3.17 25.22 9.71
C LYS A 222 3.49 26.26 10.77
N GLY A 223 3.68 25.84 12.03
CA GLY A 223 4.07 26.73 13.12
C GLY A 223 5.39 27.45 12.85
N LEU A 224 6.38 26.76 12.25
CA LEU A 224 7.64 27.36 11.82
C LEU A 224 7.42 28.37 10.68
N GLN A 225 6.60 28.01 9.68
CA GLN A 225 6.30 28.90 8.56
C GLN A 225 5.55 30.17 9.00
N ASP A 226 4.64 30.07 9.96
CA ASP A 226 3.90 31.21 10.51
C ASP A 226 4.81 32.18 11.29
N GLN A 227 5.95 31.68 11.77
CA GLN A 227 7.02 32.48 12.36
C GLN A 227 8.02 33.03 11.31
N ASN A 228 7.75 32.83 10.02
CA ASN A 228 8.66 33.16 8.92
C ASN A 228 10.01 32.40 8.96
N ILE A 229 10.07 31.25 9.64
CA ILE A 229 11.26 30.41 9.65
C ILE A 229 11.36 29.67 8.30
N PRO A 230 12.44 29.83 7.53
CA PRO A 230 12.64 29.12 6.27
C PRO A 230 12.72 27.61 6.48
N LEU A 231 12.14 26.84 5.56
CA LEU A 231 12.13 25.38 5.61
C LEU A 231 12.80 24.81 4.36
N ALA A 232 13.76 23.91 4.55
CA ALA A 232 14.35 23.10 3.48
C ALA A 232 13.95 21.63 3.64
N ASN A 233 13.73 20.92 2.54
CA ASN A 233 13.57 19.47 2.49
C ASN A 233 14.76 18.87 1.73
N VAL A 234 15.49 17.97 2.39
CA VAL A 234 16.61 17.26 1.77
C VAL A 234 16.07 16.23 0.78
N GLY A 235 16.38 16.42 -0.51
CA GLY A 235 15.92 15.57 -1.61
C GLY A 235 14.53 15.95 -2.14
N LYS A 236 13.91 15.01 -2.87
CA LYS A 236 12.65 15.24 -3.60
C LYS A 236 11.48 15.49 -2.65
N TYR A 237 10.70 16.53 -2.92
CA TYR A 237 9.52 16.87 -2.14
C TYR A 237 8.23 16.52 -2.89
N HIS A 238 7.38 15.68 -2.29
CA HIS A 238 6.14 15.19 -2.90
C HIS A 238 4.90 15.97 -2.46
N GLY A 239 5.06 17.10 -1.77
CA GLY A 239 3.93 17.86 -1.23
C GLY A 239 3.26 17.17 -0.03
N GLN A 240 3.94 16.22 0.63
CA GLN A 240 3.36 15.37 1.66
C GLN A 240 2.88 16.12 2.93
N PHE A 241 3.28 17.39 3.12
CA PHE A 241 2.87 18.20 4.28
C PHE A 241 1.97 19.39 3.92
N ASN A 242 1.92 19.83 2.65
CA ASN A 242 1.26 21.08 2.27
C ASN A 242 -0.23 21.09 2.63
N PHE A 243 -0.95 20.08 2.17
CA PHE A 243 -2.40 20.03 2.33
C PHE A 243 -2.80 19.90 3.79
N VAL A 244 -2.15 18.97 4.51
CA VAL A 244 -2.48 18.67 5.92
C VAL A 244 -2.10 19.84 6.83
N GLY A 245 -0.91 20.42 6.64
CA GLY A 245 -0.42 21.55 7.43
C GLY A 245 -0.96 22.90 7.00
N ARG A 246 -1.68 22.98 5.86
CA ARG A 246 -2.07 24.25 5.24
C ARG A 246 -0.88 25.20 5.01
N LEU A 247 0.23 24.64 4.52
CA LEU A 247 1.42 25.41 4.18
C LEU A 247 1.11 26.29 2.95
N LEU A 248 1.41 27.57 3.06
CA LEU A 248 1.26 28.56 1.98
C LEU A 248 2.43 28.47 0.99
N LYS A 249 3.62 28.13 1.49
CA LYS A 249 4.83 27.88 0.69
C LYS A 249 5.34 26.46 0.97
N SER A 250 5.72 25.72 -0.06
CA SER A 250 6.40 24.43 0.11
C SER A 250 7.79 24.64 0.71
N PRO A 251 8.30 23.71 1.54
CA PRO A 251 9.72 23.65 1.85
C PRO A 251 10.56 23.64 0.56
N GLU A 252 11.71 24.31 0.60
CA GLU A 252 12.63 24.37 -0.53
C GLU A 252 13.32 23.01 -0.72
N GLU A 253 13.33 22.48 -1.94
CA GLU A 253 14.03 21.24 -2.26
C GLU A 253 15.52 21.53 -2.40
N VAL A 254 16.33 20.99 -1.49
CA VAL A 254 17.78 21.23 -1.43
C VAL A 254 18.52 19.90 -1.38
N ASN A 255 19.62 19.78 -2.12
CA ASN A 255 20.47 18.60 -2.01
C ASN A 255 21.33 18.66 -0.75
N GLU A 256 21.72 17.50 -0.22
CA GLU A 256 22.49 17.40 1.02
C GLU A 256 23.75 18.29 1.02
N GLY A 257 24.55 18.28 -0.05
CA GLY A 257 25.76 19.11 -0.18
C GLY A 257 25.52 20.61 -0.36
N GLN A 258 24.26 21.05 -0.49
CA GLN A 258 23.87 22.46 -0.60
C GLN A 258 23.32 23.03 0.72
N ILE A 259 23.10 22.19 1.73
CA ILE A 259 22.48 22.61 2.99
C ILE A 259 23.34 23.61 3.75
N ASP A 260 24.67 23.44 3.78
CA ASP A 260 25.55 24.41 4.44
C ASP A 260 25.44 25.81 3.82
N ALA A 261 25.43 25.90 2.49
CA ALA A 261 25.26 27.17 1.78
C ALA A 261 23.86 27.77 1.98
N TRP A 262 22.83 26.92 2.08
CA TRP A 262 21.46 27.34 2.34
C TRP A 262 21.29 27.87 3.77
N LEU A 263 21.91 27.24 4.77
CA LEU A 263 21.89 27.68 6.18
C LEU A 263 22.62 29.01 6.39
N VAL A 264 23.72 29.26 5.66
CA VAL A 264 24.38 30.58 5.66
C VAL A 264 23.43 31.70 5.20
N GLN A 265 22.54 31.41 4.24
CA GLN A 265 21.52 32.36 3.78
C GLN A 265 20.27 32.39 4.69
N ASN A 266 20.05 31.32 5.46
CA ASN A 266 18.88 31.13 6.31
C ASN A 266 19.32 30.62 7.71
N PRO A 267 19.95 31.45 8.56
CA PRO A 267 20.55 30.98 9.82
C PRO A 267 19.54 30.36 10.81
N GLU A 268 18.30 30.86 10.82
CA GLU A 268 17.22 30.30 11.64
C GLU A 268 16.47 29.16 10.93
N GLY A 269 16.87 28.82 9.70
CA GLY A 269 16.21 27.82 8.87
C GLY A 269 16.16 26.44 9.52
N ARG A 270 15.14 25.67 9.13
CA ARG A 270 14.97 24.28 9.57
C ARG A 270 15.09 23.33 8.39
N VAL A 271 15.90 22.29 8.59
CA VAL A 271 16.20 21.28 7.58
C VAL A 271 15.43 20.01 7.89
N LEU A 272 14.51 19.64 7.01
CA LEU A 272 13.79 18.38 7.07
C LEU A 272 14.61 17.29 6.36
N MET A 273 14.89 16.21 7.09
CA MET A 273 15.69 15.09 6.62
C MET A 273 15.07 13.76 7.04
N TYR A 274 15.43 12.68 6.33
CA TYR A 274 14.92 11.34 6.55
C TYR A 274 16.07 10.37 6.88
N PHE A 275 15.97 9.73 8.05
CA PHE A 275 17.02 8.91 8.67
C PHE A 275 16.64 7.43 8.60
N ASP A 276 17.66 6.59 8.41
CA ASP A 276 17.57 5.12 8.38
C ASP A 276 18.74 4.50 9.17
N LYS A 277 18.99 3.19 8.99
CA LYS A 277 20.09 2.49 9.66
C LYS A 277 21.47 2.86 9.12
N THR A 278 21.59 3.26 7.85
CA THR A 278 22.88 3.68 7.27
C THR A 278 23.19 5.14 7.58
N ARG A 279 22.17 5.91 7.95
CA ARG A 279 22.21 7.32 8.35
C ARG A 279 21.46 7.53 9.67
N PRO A 280 21.96 6.94 10.78
CA PRO A 280 21.32 7.12 12.07
C PRO A 280 21.46 8.57 12.55
N LEU A 281 20.54 9.00 13.41
CA LEU A 281 20.66 10.29 14.11
C LEU A 281 21.89 10.36 15.04
N GLY A 282 22.38 9.21 15.49
CA GLY A 282 23.50 9.13 16.43
C GLY A 282 23.14 9.79 17.76
N SER A 283 23.98 10.72 18.21
CA SER A 283 23.75 11.51 19.43
C SER A 283 22.93 12.77 19.21
N VAL A 284 22.59 13.10 17.96
CA VAL A 284 21.81 14.31 17.64
C VAL A 284 20.35 14.07 17.98
N VAL A 285 19.80 14.93 18.83
CA VAL A 285 18.37 14.99 19.12
C VAL A 285 17.77 16.08 18.24
N PRO A 286 16.95 15.73 17.23
CA PRO A 286 16.29 16.72 16.37
C PRO A 286 15.36 17.64 17.14
N ASP A 287 15.15 18.84 16.60
CA ASP A 287 14.14 19.79 17.09
C ASP A 287 12.73 19.17 17.04
N TYR A 288 12.47 18.38 16.01
CA TYR A 288 11.29 17.51 15.90
C TYR A 288 11.66 16.20 15.22
N GLN A 289 11.07 15.09 15.66
CA GLN A 289 11.19 13.82 14.95
C GLN A 289 9.92 12.98 15.05
N GLN A 290 9.65 12.19 14.02
CA GLN A 290 8.63 11.15 14.06
C GLN A 290 8.99 9.98 13.15
N PRO A 291 8.44 8.78 13.37
CA PRO A 291 8.47 7.72 12.36
C PRO A 291 7.90 8.23 11.03
N TYR A 292 8.49 7.82 9.91
CA TYR A 292 8.04 8.17 8.56
C TYR A 292 8.25 7.00 7.61
N ARG A 293 7.18 6.26 7.29
CA ARG A 293 7.24 5.00 6.52
C ARG A 293 8.22 4.00 7.14
N ALA A 294 9.31 3.67 6.45
CA ALA A 294 10.39 2.81 6.94
C ALA A 294 11.55 3.62 7.58
N LEU A 295 11.45 4.94 7.61
CA LEU A 295 12.46 5.90 8.03
C LEU A 295 12.01 6.63 9.30
N VAL A 296 12.84 7.58 9.75
CA VAL A 296 12.50 8.61 10.73
C VAL A 296 12.60 9.96 10.04
N ALA A 297 11.53 10.74 10.03
CA ALA A 297 11.61 12.14 9.59
C ALA A 297 12.07 12.99 10.77
N GLY A 298 13.10 13.80 10.57
CA GLY A 298 13.61 14.74 11.57
C GLY A 298 13.77 16.14 11.02
N VAL A 299 13.50 17.12 11.86
CA VAL A 299 13.69 18.55 11.58
C VAL A 299 14.88 19.03 12.40
N LEU A 300 15.91 19.51 11.73
CA LEU A 300 17.17 19.94 12.33
C LEU A 300 17.33 21.46 12.27
N THR A 301 17.93 22.02 13.32
CA THR A 301 18.55 23.35 13.33
C THR A 301 19.91 23.31 12.63
N GLU A 302 20.49 24.48 12.35
CA GLU A 302 21.85 24.62 11.83
C GLU A 302 22.88 23.84 12.69
N SER A 303 22.84 24.04 14.02
CA SER A 303 23.77 23.37 14.94
C SER A 303 23.63 21.85 14.94
N GLN A 304 22.40 21.33 14.87
CA GLN A 304 22.12 19.90 14.82
C GLN A 304 22.53 19.30 13.47
N TRP A 305 22.30 20.03 12.38
CA TRP A 305 22.77 19.66 11.04
C TRP A 305 24.30 19.51 11.02
N HIS A 306 25.05 20.52 11.47
CA HIS A 306 26.51 20.43 11.49
C HIS A 306 27.04 19.36 12.44
N ALA A 307 26.36 19.10 13.55
CA ALA A 307 26.70 18.01 14.46
C ALA A 307 26.47 16.64 13.81
N TRP A 308 25.39 16.49 13.03
CA TRP A 308 25.08 15.27 12.30
C TRP A 308 26.01 15.05 11.10
N ALA A 309 26.25 16.09 10.30
CA ALA A 309 27.08 16.04 9.08
C ALA A 309 28.55 15.66 9.35
N LYS A 310 29.05 15.87 10.58
CA LYS A 310 30.38 15.44 11.01
C LYS A 310 30.47 13.95 11.35
N GLN A 311 29.33 13.28 11.55
CA GLN A 311 29.31 11.85 11.84
C GLN A 311 29.62 11.06 10.56
N PRO A 312 30.24 9.87 10.67
CA PRO A 312 30.40 8.99 9.51
C PRO A 312 29.02 8.54 9.01
N HIS A 313 28.63 8.99 7.81
CA HIS A 313 27.40 8.59 7.15
C HIS A 313 27.63 8.42 5.65
N ILE A 314 26.75 7.67 5.00
CA ILE A 314 26.70 7.61 3.53
C ILE A 314 25.88 8.82 3.08
N PRO A 315 26.42 9.73 2.24
CA PRO A 315 25.65 10.84 1.71
C PRO A 315 24.41 10.35 0.97
N LEU A 316 23.32 11.12 0.96
CA LEU A 316 22.18 10.85 0.09
C LEU A 316 22.67 10.88 -1.37
N SER A 317 22.99 9.71 -1.93
CA SER A 317 23.11 9.57 -3.37
C SER A 317 21.77 10.01 -3.94
N LEU A 318 21.78 10.96 -4.86
CA LEU A 318 20.61 11.30 -5.67
C LEU A 318 19.92 9.97 -6.00
N GLU A 319 18.66 9.83 -5.63
CA GLU A 319 17.80 8.82 -6.25
C GLU A 319 17.80 9.16 -7.74
N VAL A 320 18.82 8.70 -8.46
CA VAL A 320 18.66 8.34 -9.85
C VAL A 320 17.72 7.17 -9.74
N ASP A 321 16.45 7.42 -10.06
CA ASP A 321 15.42 6.41 -10.18
C ASP A 321 15.98 5.24 -11.01
N ALA A 322 16.60 4.25 -10.36
CA ALA A 322 17.15 3.07 -11.03
C ALA A 322 16.03 2.11 -11.47
N ASN A 323 14.78 2.59 -11.49
CA ASN A 323 13.58 1.89 -11.91
C ASN A 323 12.56 2.85 -12.59
N GLU A 324 13.03 3.88 -13.30
CA GLU A 324 12.25 4.49 -14.40
C GLU A 324 12.56 3.81 -15.75
#